data_AF-A0A7C2FSN0-F1
#
_entry.id   AF-A0A7C2FSN0-F1
#
_cell.length_a   1.000
_cell.length_b   1.000
_cell.length_c   1.000
_cell.angle_alpha   90.00
_cell.angle_beta   90.00
_cell.angle_gamma   90.00
#
_symmetry.space_group_name_H-M   'P 1'
#
loop_
_entity.id
_entity.type
_entity.pdbx_description
1 polymer ?
#
loop_
_entity_poly.entity_id
_entity_poly.type
_entity_poly.pdbx_seq_one_letter_code
_entity_poly.pdbx_strand_id
1 'polypeptide(L)'
;MKQFTSLAALGLLALLLLSACGLKDKSYATSPSLRALIGTTTGNVAFRPPEPPPAPAAPPADWELHFSLATFSHLENDQPSLQVVLQVRTHPGAGFEFWLLDEAGQVVARWSAGATTSYVGTVCFQLELARDGEAVPLGSGEHRAIVAFREFGGQVIAARETRVTGNVPRLEGTVPAPNSPVYREALACPKGS
;
A
#
# COMPACT_ATOMS: atom_id res chain seq x y z
N MET A 1 -4.23 42.77 -52.54
CA MET A 1 -3.69 41.54 -51.88
C MET A 1 -3.30 41.89 -50.44
N LYS A 2 -3.88 41.24 -49.41
CA LYS A 2 -3.39 41.10 -48.01
C LYS A 2 -4.48 40.54 -47.08
N GLN A 3 -4.78 39.24 -47.21
CA GLN A 3 -5.63 38.49 -46.25
C GLN A 3 -5.12 37.04 -46.17
N PHE A 4 -4.02 36.82 -45.43
CA PHE A 4 -3.40 35.48 -45.26
C PHE A 4 -2.84 35.25 -43.83
N THR A 5 -3.32 36.02 -42.85
CA THR A 5 -2.76 36.05 -41.47
C THR A 5 -3.68 35.47 -40.39
N SER A 6 -4.87 34.95 -40.74
CA SER A 6 -5.88 34.49 -39.76
C SER A 6 -5.82 32.99 -39.43
N LEU A 7 -5.42 32.14 -40.39
CA LEU A 7 -5.51 30.68 -40.23
C LEU A 7 -4.38 30.06 -39.39
N ALA A 8 -3.18 30.65 -39.37
CA ALA A 8 -2.03 30.10 -38.65
C ALA A 8 -2.20 30.14 -37.11
N ALA A 9 -2.96 31.11 -36.59
CA ALA A 9 -3.13 31.32 -35.14
C ALA A 9 -4.01 30.24 -34.48
N LEU A 10 -5.06 29.77 -35.15
CA LEU A 10 -5.95 28.74 -34.58
C LEU A 10 -5.28 27.36 -34.51
N GLY A 11 -4.41 27.02 -35.46
CA GLY A 11 -3.71 25.73 -35.48
C GLY A 11 -2.79 25.54 -34.27
N LEU A 12 -2.10 26.59 -33.84
CA LEU A 12 -1.18 26.53 -32.69
C LEU A 12 -1.92 26.35 -31.34
N LEU A 13 -3.12 26.93 -31.21
CA LEU A 13 -3.91 26.85 -29.98
C LEU A 13 -4.46 25.43 -29.73
N ALA A 14 -4.84 24.72 -30.79
CA ALA A 14 -5.33 23.34 -30.71
C ALA A 14 -4.23 22.35 -30.25
N LEU A 15 -2.98 22.55 -30.69
CA LEU A 15 -1.84 21.72 -30.29
C LEU A 15 -1.47 21.89 -28.81
N LEU A 16 -1.59 23.10 -28.26
CA LEU A 16 -1.30 23.37 -26.84
C LEU A 16 -2.33 22.74 -25.89
N LEU A 17 -3.59 22.60 -26.32
CA LEU A 17 -4.63 21.92 -25.53
C LEU A 17 -4.40 20.40 -25.46
N LEU A 18 -3.84 19.79 -26.50
CA LEU A 18 -3.51 18.35 -26.52
C LEU A 18 -2.32 18.01 -25.61
N SER A 19 -1.35 18.91 -25.44
CA SER A 19 -0.20 18.71 -24.54
C SER A 19 -0.54 18.73 -23.04
N ALA A 20 -1.77 19.09 -22.66
CA ALA A 20 -2.23 19.00 -21.26
C ALA A 20 -2.60 17.57 -20.84
N CYS A 21 -2.93 16.69 -21.80
CA CYS A 21 -3.22 15.27 -21.56
C CYS A 21 -1.94 14.44 -21.32
N GLY A 22 -1.18 14.81 -20.28
CA GLY A 22 0.13 14.24 -19.96
C GLY A 22 0.49 14.24 -18.48
N LEU A 23 -0.48 14.46 -17.59
CA LEU A 23 -0.28 14.24 -16.14
C LEU A 23 -0.06 12.75 -15.89
N LYS A 24 1.22 12.36 -15.78
CA LYS A 24 1.63 11.00 -15.40
C LYS A 24 0.89 10.57 -14.14
N ASP A 25 0.09 9.51 -14.24
CA ASP A 25 -0.70 8.99 -13.13
C ASP A 25 0.21 8.70 -11.91
N LYS A 26 -0.06 9.39 -10.81
CA LYS A 26 0.70 9.25 -9.56
C LYS A 26 0.08 8.25 -8.60
N SER A 27 -1.13 7.78 -8.87
CA SER A 27 -1.81 6.73 -8.09
C SER A 27 -0.93 5.50 -7.95
N TYR A 28 -0.20 5.17 -9.02
CA TYR A 28 0.74 4.04 -9.08
C TYR A 28 2.21 4.43 -8.85
N ALA A 29 2.48 5.60 -8.26
CA ALA A 29 3.82 5.89 -7.74
C ALA A 29 4.07 5.02 -6.51
N THR A 30 5.18 4.30 -6.46
CA THR A 30 5.54 3.39 -5.36
C THR A 30 6.02 4.14 -4.11
N SER A 31 5.74 3.65 -2.90
CA SER A 31 6.13 4.30 -1.64
C SER A 31 7.65 4.49 -1.50
N PRO A 32 8.15 5.72 -1.34
CA PRO A 32 9.57 5.97 -1.14
C PRO A 32 10.03 5.59 0.27
N SER A 33 9.18 5.75 1.29
CA SER A 33 9.54 5.44 2.69
C SER A 33 9.51 3.95 2.98
N LEU A 34 8.58 3.18 2.39
CA LEU A 34 8.66 1.71 2.48
C LEU A 34 9.87 1.17 1.71
N ARG A 35 10.19 1.73 0.53
CA ARG A 35 11.42 1.38 -0.21
C ARG A 35 12.69 1.65 0.60
N ALA A 36 12.73 2.75 1.35
CA ALA A 36 13.84 3.05 2.25
C ALA A 36 13.91 2.06 3.43
N LEU A 37 12.77 1.66 4.00
CA LEU A 37 12.70 0.70 5.10
C LEU A 37 13.17 -0.70 4.68
N ILE A 38 12.67 -1.26 3.57
CA ILE A 38 12.83 -2.70 3.23
C ILE A 38 13.47 -3.00 1.87
N GLY A 39 13.95 -1.99 1.15
CA GLY A 39 14.59 -2.11 -0.17
C GLY A 39 13.63 -2.35 -1.35
N THR A 40 12.36 -2.65 -1.11
CA THR A 40 11.36 -2.97 -2.15
C THR A 40 10.00 -2.27 -1.88
N THR A 41 9.15 -2.26 -2.91
CA THR A 41 7.72 -1.91 -2.82
C THR A 41 6.81 -2.99 -3.41
N THR A 42 7.36 -3.98 -4.10
CA THR A 42 6.64 -5.18 -4.53
C THR A 42 6.75 -6.24 -3.44
N GLY A 43 5.62 -6.83 -3.04
CA GLY A 43 5.58 -7.92 -2.08
C GLY A 43 5.08 -9.25 -2.66
N ASN A 44 5.13 -10.27 -1.80
CA ASN A 44 4.47 -11.56 -2.02
C ASN A 44 3.11 -11.50 -1.31
N VAL A 45 2.03 -11.88 -2.01
CA VAL A 45 0.67 -11.84 -1.47
C VAL A 45 0.13 -13.25 -1.29
N ALA A 46 -0.49 -13.52 -0.15
CA ALA A 46 -1.30 -14.70 0.08
C ALA A 46 -2.68 -14.29 0.60
N PHE A 47 -3.74 -14.62 -0.13
CA PHE A 47 -5.13 -14.42 0.30
C PHE A 47 -5.60 -15.64 1.08
N ARG A 48 -6.22 -15.41 2.24
CA ARG A 48 -6.66 -16.46 3.19
C ARG A 48 -5.63 -17.59 3.42
N PRO A 49 -4.37 -17.25 3.78
CA PRO A 49 -3.36 -18.26 4.07
C PRO A 49 -3.77 -19.09 5.30
N PRO A 50 -3.40 -20.39 5.34
CA PRO A 50 -3.77 -21.29 6.44
C PRO A 50 -2.89 -21.11 7.70
N GLU A 51 -1.87 -20.26 7.63
CA GLU A 51 -0.93 -20.00 8.71
C GLU A 51 -1.46 -18.87 9.62
N PRO A 52 -1.28 -18.98 10.96
CA PRO A 52 -1.77 -17.98 11.88
C PRO A 52 -0.99 -16.66 11.77
N PRO A 53 -1.64 -15.51 12.03
CA PRO A 53 -0.95 -14.22 12.12
C PRO A 53 0.05 -14.21 13.29
N PRO A 54 1.12 -13.40 13.24
CA PRO A 54 2.07 -13.26 14.33
C PRO A 54 1.39 -12.68 15.58
N ALA A 55 1.60 -13.33 16.72
CA ALA A 55 1.17 -12.82 18.01
C ALA A 55 1.89 -11.47 18.32
N PRO A 56 1.22 -10.51 19.00
CA PRO A 56 1.84 -9.24 19.38
C PRO A 56 3.13 -9.43 20.19
N ALA A 57 4.20 -8.76 19.75
CA ALA A 57 5.54 -8.86 20.35
C ALA A 57 6.12 -7.47 20.58
N ALA A 58 6.68 -7.21 21.77
CA ALA A 58 7.33 -5.94 22.07
C ALA A 58 8.67 -5.83 21.32
N PRO A 59 8.99 -4.67 20.70
CA PRO A 59 10.29 -4.46 20.07
C PRO A 59 11.42 -4.56 21.11
N PRO A 60 12.59 -5.14 20.75
CA PRO A 60 13.76 -5.16 21.63
C PRO A 60 14.43 -3.79 21.73
N ALA A 61 15.40 -3.65 22.65
CA ALA A 61 16.13 -2.41 22.93
C ALA A 61 17.16 -2.03 21.84
N ASP A 62 16.64 -1.68 20.66
CA ASP A 62 17.25 -1.05 19.46
C ASP A 62 16.10 -0.60 18.53
N TRP A 63 14.91 -1.22 18.66
CA TRP A 63 13.76 -1.05 17.78
C TRP A 63 12.67 -0.14 18.33
N GLU A 64 11.90 0.44 17.41
CA GLU A 64 10.65 1.14 17.66
C GLU A 64 9.64 0.67 16.61
N LEU A 65 8.43 0.32 17.03
CA LEU A 65 7.30 0.06 16.14
C LEU A 65 6.02 0.60 16.79
N HIS A 66 5.52 1.69 16.23
CA HIS A 66 4.20 2.24 16.50
C HIS A 66 3.38 2.22 15.21
N PHE A 67 2.19 1.62 15.26
CA PHE A 67 1.31 1.44 14.11
C PHE A 67 0.25 2.56 14.13
N SER A 68 0.62 3.72 13.61
CA SER A 68 -0.11 4.98 13.73
C SER A 68 -1.49 4.96 13.06
N LEU A 69 -1.61 4.33 11.88
CA LEU A 69 -2.86 4.30 11.11
C LEU A 69 -2.94 3.04 10.23
N ALA A 70 -4.11 2.41 10.23
CA ALA A 70 -4.62 1.66 9.08
C ALA A 70 -6.01 2.20 8.74
N THR A 71 -6.26 2.55 7.47
CA THR A 71 -7.59 3.03 7.03
C THR A 71 -7.91 2.58 5.62
N PHE A 72 -9.16 2.20 5.40
CA PHE A 72 -9.74 2.18 4.06
C PHE A 72 -9.76 3.62 3.51
N SER A 73 -9.37 3.78 2.26
CA SER A 73 -9.11 5.05 1.57
C SER A 73 -9.27 4.85 0.05
N HIS A 74 -8.82 5.82 -0.75
CA HIS A 74 -8.71 5.70 -2.20
C HIS A 74 -7.36 6.26 -2.71
N LEU A 75 -6.92 5.80 -3.89
CA LEU A 75 -5.77 6.36 -4.60
C LEU A 75 -6.10 7.71 -5.28
N GLU A 76 -5.11 8.39 -5.89
CA GLU A 76 -5.33 9.65 -6.66
C GLU A 76 -6.27 9.48 -7.88
N ASN A 77 -6.65 8.25 -8.25
CA ASN A 77 -7.57 7.89 -9.34
C ASN A 77 -8.85 7.17 -8.85
N ASP A 78 -9.25 7.42 -7.61
CA ASP A 78 -10.46 6.89 -6.94
C ASP A 78 -10.54 5.34 -6.80
N GLN A 79 -9.49 4.59 -7.14
CA GLN A 79 -9.44 3.15 -6.85
C GLN A 79 -9.39 2.90 -5.32
N PRO A 80 -10.15 1.93 -4.78
CA PRO A 80 -10.20 1.66 -3.35
C PRO A 80 -8.84 1.17 -2.83
N SER A 81 -8.40 1.70 -1.70
CA SER A 81 -7.10 1.41 -1.11
C SER A 81 -7.17 1.14 0.40
N LEU A 82 -6.12 0.51 0.92
CA LEU A 82 -5.82 0.42 2.35
C LEU A 82 -4.54 1.21 2.62
N GLN A 83 -4.67 2.37 3.24
CA GLN A 83 -3.55 3.23 3.63
C GLN A 83 -3.00 2.82 5.00
N VAL A 84 -1.68 2.79 5.11
CA VAL A 84 -0.92 2.32 6.27
C VAL A 84 0.12 3.38 6.65
N VAL A 85 0.15 3.79 7.92
CA VAL A 85 1.17 4.69 8.50
C VAL A 85 1.81 4.03 9.71
N LEU A 86 3.13 4.00 9.73
CA LEU A 86 3.96 3.44 10.80
C LEU A 86 4.99 4.49 11.22
N GLN A 87 5.30 4.55 12.52
CA GLN A 87 6.52 5.19 13.03
C GLN A 87 7.46 4.09 13.50
N VAL A 88 8.66 4.03 12.93
CA VAL A 88 9.59 2.91 13.16
C VAL A 88 11.04 3.35 13.35
N ARG A 89 11.78 2.51 14.08
CA ARG A 89 13.24 2.45 14.17
C ARG A 89 13.63 0.99 14.00
N THR A 90 14.46 0.69 13.01
CA THR A 90 14.85 -0.69 12.69
C THR A 90 16.35 -0.82 12.58
N HIS A 91 16.91 -1.88 13.17
CA HIS A 91 18.22 -2.40 12.77
C HIS A 91 18.07 -3.29 11.50
N PRO A 92 19.14 -3.57 10.74
CA PRO A 92 19.02 -4.27 9.45
C PRO A 92 18.70 -5.77 9.56
N GLY A 93 18.06 -6.33 8.52
CA GLY A 93 17.99 -7.77 8.25
C GLY A 93 16.65 -8.48 8.54
N ALA A 94 15.62 -7.79 9.04
CA ALA A 94 14.34 -8.39 9.36
C ALA A 94 13.37 -8.39 8.16
N GLY A 95 12.72 -9.51 7.85
CA GLY A 95 11.62 -9.54 6.90
C GLY A 95 10.41 -8.76 7.43
N PHE A 96 9.74 -7.99 6.56
CA PHE A 96 8.53 -7.25 6.91
C PHE A 96 7.27 -7.99 6.45
N GLU A 97 6.26 -8.01 7.31
CA GLU A 97 4.92 -8.53 7.01
C GLU A 97 3.84 -7.51 7.37
N PHE A 98 2.82 -7.40 6.51
CA PHE A 98 1.55 -6.75 6.78
C PHE A 98 0.42 -7.77 6.62
N TRP A 99 -0.44 -7.86 7.63
CA TRP A 99 -1.57 -8.79 7.67
C TRP A 99 -2.87 -8.02 7.82
N LEU A 100 -3.88 -8.37 7.03
CA LEU A 100 -5.25 -7.89 7.17
C LEU A 100 -6.12 -9.03 7.70
N LEU A 101 -6.92 -8.74 8.72
CA LEU A 101 -7.79 -9.68 9.42
C LEU A 101 -9.23 -9.16 9.41
N ASP A 102 -10.19 -10.08 9.40
CA ASP A 102 -11.61 -9.78 9.57
C ASP A 102 -12.01 -9.65 11.06
N GLU A 103 -13.29 -9.40 11.30
CA GLU A 103 -13.89 -9.26 12.63
C GLU A 103 -13.71 -10.54 13.47
N ALA A 104 -13.78 -11.72 12.84
CA ALA A 104 -13.53 -13.03 13.46
C ALA A 104 -12.03 -13.36 13.63
N GLY A 105 -11.13 -12.46 13.24
CA GLY A 105 -9.67 -12.64 13.32
C GLY A 105 -9.10 -13.64 12.33
N GLN A 106 -9.84 -14.00 11.28
CA GLN A 106 -9.31 -14.80 10.18
C GLN A 106 -8.46 -13.90 9.28
N VAL A 107 -7.37 -14.45 8.73
CA VAL A 107 -6.50 -13.69 7.82
C VAL A 107 -7.21 -13.53 6.47
N VAL A 108 -7.49 -12.29 6.08
CA VAL A 108 -7.99 -11.95 4.74
C VAL A 108 -6.84 -11.99 3.73
N ALA A 109 -5.73 -11.34 4.07
CA ALA A 109 -4.52 -11.30 3.24
C ALA A 109 -3.24 -11.09 4.07
N ARG A 110 -2.15 -11.76 3.69
CA ARG A 110 -0.77 -11.39 4.06
C ARG A 110 -0.08 -10.77 2.87
N TRP A 111 0.65 -9.68 3.12
CA TRP A 111 1.70 -9.12 2.27
C TRP A 111 3.05 -9.30 2.97
N SER A 112 4.06 -9.86 2.32
CA SER A 112 5.42 -9.96 2.92
C SER A 112 6.53 -9.68 1.90
N ALA A 113 7.52 -8.90 2.32
CA ALA A 113 8.53 -8.36 1.41
C ALA A 113 9.84 -7.92 2.10
N GLY A 114 10.93 -7.95 1.31
CA GLY A 114 12.18 -7.28 1.62
C GLY A 114 12.90 -7.75 2.89
N ALA A 115 13.84 -6.92 3.33
CA ALA A 115 14.50 -7.02 4.63
C ALA A 115 14.85 -5.61 5.13
N THR A 116 14.73 -5.34 6.43
CA THR A 116 14.96 -3.99 6.98
C THR A 116 16.35 -3.47 6.71
N THR A 117 16.43 -2.16 6.50
CA THR A 117 17.67 -1.38 6.55
C THR A 117 17.82 -0.76 7.96
N SER A 118 18.89 0.03 8.17
CA SER A 118 18.92 0.95 9.30
C SER A 118 18.08 2.18 8.93
N TYR A 119 16.92 2.30 9.57
CA TYR A 119 15.92 3.32 9.24
C TYR A 119 15.29 3.88 10.52
N VAL A 120 15.02 5.19 10.53
CA VAL A 120 14.30 5.88 11.61
C VAL A 120 13.35 6.91 10.99
N GLY A 121 12.05 6.81 11.26
CA GLY A 121 11.06 7.76 10.78
C GLY A 121 9.70 7.17 10.44
N THR A 122 8.92 7.94 9.70
CA THR A 122 7.54 7.61 9.32
C THR A 122 7.51 6.89 7.97
N VAL A 123 6.95 5.68 7.97
CA VAL A 123 6.73 4.87 6.77
C VAL A 123 5.25 4.91 6.43
N CYS A 124 4.93 5.33 5.19
CA CYS A 124 3.56 5.42 4.70
C CYS A 124 3.45 4.73 3.34
N PHE A 125 2.46 3.85 3.20
CA PHE A 125 2.14 3.22 1.92
C PHE A 125 0.64 2.96 1.78
N GLN A 126 0.21 2.66 0.56
CA GLN A 126 -1.14 2.20 0.25
C GLN A 126 -1.08 0.86 -0.47
N LEU A 127 -2.03 -0.03 -0.21
CA LEU A 127 -2.27 -1.23 -1.00
C LEU A 127 -3.60 -1.06 -1.75
N GLU A 128 -3.59 -1.23 -3.06
CA GLU A 128 -4.81 -1.22 -3.89
C GLU A 128 -5.69 -2.44 -3.56
N LEU A 129 -7.00 -2.26 -3.48
CA LEU A 129 -7.93 -3.31 -3.04
C LEU A 129 -8.72 -3.97 -4.18
N ALA A 130 -8.86 -3.32 -5.33
CA ALA A 130 -9.46 -3.91 -6.53
C ALA A 130 -8.93 -3.25 -7.80
N ARG A 131 -8.89 -4.00 -8.90
CA ARG A 131 -8.60 -3.52 -10.26
C ARG A 131 -9.04 -4.56 -11.29
N ASP A 132 -9.53 -4.12 -12.46
CA ASP A 132 -9.74 -4.95 -13.66
C ASP A 132 -10.57 -6.25 -13.45
N GLY A 133 -11.44 -6.28 -12.44
CA GLY A 133 -12.27 -7.43 -12.07
C GLY A 133 -11.66 -8.36 -11.02
N GLU A 134 -10.44 -8.09 -10.54
CA GLU A 134 -9.84 -8.70 -9.36
C GLU A 134 -10.08 -7.83 -8.12
N ALA A 135 -10.39 -8.46 -6.98
CA ALA A 135 -10.74 -7.77 -5.73
C ALA A 135 -10.27 -8.55 -4.50
N VAL A 136 -9.62 -7.86 -3.55
CA VAL A 136 -9.27 -8.42 -2.23
C VAL A 136 -10.55 -8.95 -1.57
N PRO A 137 -10.58 -10.21 -1.08
CA PRO A 137 -11.81 -10.85 -0.61
C PRO A 137 -12.18 -10.44 0.83
N LEU A 138 -12.38 -9.13 1.03
CA LEU A 138 -12.84 -8.49 2.27
C LEU A 138 -14.16 -9.12 2.75
N GLY A 139 -14.32 -9.20 4.07
CA GLY A 139 -15.60 -9.54 4.69
C GLY A 139 -16.51 -8.32 4.84
N SER A 140 -17.71 -8.54 5.35
CA SER A 140 -18.43 -7.52 6.11
C SER A 140 -17.88 -7.43 7.53
N GLY A 141 -18.01 -6.27 8.18
CA GLY A 141 -17.66 -6.10 9.59
C GLY A 141 -16.38 -5.30 9.83
N GLU A 142 -15.99 -5.14 11.09
CA GLU A 142 -14.72 -4.49 11.43
C GLU A 142 -13.52 -5.28 10.87
N HIS A 143 -12.45 -4.57 10.53
CA HIS A 143 -11.19 -5.19 10.12
C HIS A 143 -10.06 -4.75 11.05
N ARG A 144 -9.05 -5.61 11.18
CA ARG A 144 -7.84 -5.34 11.98
C ARG A 144 -6.61 -5.58 11.12
N ALA A 145 -5.53 -4.88 11.42
CA ALA A 145 -4.27 -5.02 10.70
C ALA A 145 -3.13 -5.29 11.66
N ILE A 146 -2.20 -6.18 11.28
CA ILE A 146 -0.98 -6.45 12.04
C ILE A 146 0.23 -6.14 11.15
N VAL A 147 1.16 -5.35 11.67
CA VAL A 147 2.52 -5.22 11.12
C VAL A 147 3.48 -6.00 11.99
N ALA A 148 4.34 -6.79 11.36
CA ALA A 148 5.36 -7.57 12.03
C ALA A 148 6.72 -7.50 11.32
N PHE A 149 7.78 -7.58 12.12
CA PHE A 149 9.14 -7.82 11.67
C PHE A 149 9.60 -9.19 12.16
N ARG A 150 10.24 -9.98 11.28
CA ARG A 150 10.74 -11.32 11.61
C ARG A 150 12.21 -11.52 11.25
N GLU A 151 12.89 -12.33 12.03
CA GLU A 151 14.22 -12.85 11.68
C GLU A 151 14.14 -13.89 10.55
N PHE A 152 15.26 -14.07 9.84
CA PHE A 152 15.43 -15.18 8.90
C PHE A 152 15.45 -16.51 9.68
N GLY A 153 14.29 -17.18 9.70
CA GLY A 153 14.00 -18.31 10.61
C GLY A 153 12.59 -18.27 11.20
N GLY A 154 11.90 -17.12 11.11
CA GLY A 154 10.46 -16.99 11.42
C GLY A 154 10.13 -16.46 12.81
N GLN A 155 11.12 -16.29 13.69
CA GLN A 155 10.97 -15.62 14.98
C GLN A 155 10.50 -14.17 14.78
N VAL A 156 9.51 -13.74 15.57
CA VAL A 156 8.99 -12.36 15.53
C VAL A 156 9.85 -11.46 16.42
N ILE A 157 10.39 -10.39 15.84
CA ILE A 157 11.17 -9.35 16.55
C ILE A 157 10.22 -8.35 17.20
N ALA A 158 9.23 -7.90 16.45
CA ALA A 158 8.21 -6.96 16.90
C ALA A 158 6.94 -7.20 16.11
N ALA A 159 5.78 -7.09 16.76
CA ALA A 159 4.49 -7.10 16.09
C ALA A 159 3.50 -6.16 16.80
N ARG A 160 2.71 -5.42 16.01
CA ARG A 160 1.65 -4.53 16.50
C ARG A 160 0.38 -4.77 15.70
N GLU A 161 -0.73 -4.85 16.43
CA GLU A 161 -2.09 -4.84 15.87
C GLU A 161 -2.68 -3.44 15.98
N THR A 162 -3.51 -3.05 15.02
CA THR A 162 -4.40 -1.88 15.12
C THR A 162 -5.74 -2.16 14.44
N ARG A 163 -6.76 -1.36 14.72
CA ARG A 163 -8.04 -1.40 14.01
C ARG A 163 -7.90 -0.71 12.64
N VAL A 164 -8.44 -1.32 11.59
CA VAL A 164 -8.60 -0.63 10.30
C VAL A 164 -9.81 0.30 10.40
N THR A 165 -9.57 1.58 10.12
CA THR A 165 -10.57 2.65 10.16
C THR A 165 -11.10 2.98 8.76
N GLY A 166 -11.99 3.96 8.66
CA GLY A 166 -12.71 4.27 7.42
C GLY A 166 -13.87 3.31 7.15
N ASN A 167 -14.59 3.53 6.04
CA ASN A 167 -15.66 2.65 5.60
C ASN A 167 -15.07 1.48 4.81
N VAL A 168 -15.44 0.24 5.16
CA VAL A 168 -15.07 -0.95 4.37
C VAL A 168 -15.67 -0.80 2.96
N PRO A 169 -14.87 -0.80 1.89
CA PRO A 169 -15.39 -0.69 0.54
C PRO A 169 -16.14 -1.97 0.16
N ARG A 170 -17.25 -1.83 -0.56
CA ARG A 170 -17.87 -2.97 -1.25
C ARG A 170 -17.05 -3.27 -2.50
N LEU A 171 -16.45 -4.45 -2.55
CA LEU A 171 -15.62 -4.88 -3.68
C LEU A 171 -16.31 -6.05 -4.38
N GLU A 172 -16.31 -6.03 -5.71
CA GLU A 172 -16.86 -7.07 -6.57
C GLU A 172 -15.77 -7.52 -7.53
N GLY A 173 -15.55 -8.83 -7.64
CA GLY A 173 -14.47 -9.41 -8.45
C GLY A 173 -14.04 -10.80 -8.00
N THR A 174 -13.09 -11.38 -8.71
CA THR A 174 -12.40 -12.62 -8.29
C THR A 174 -11.26 -12.33 -7.31
N VAL A 175 -10.91 -13.29 -6.45
CA VAL A 175 -9.70 -13.21 -5.62
C VAL A 175 -8.49 -13.00 -6.54
N PRO A 176 -7.58 -12.04 -6.27
CA PRO A 176 -6.51 -11.70 -7.21
C PRO A 176 -5.51 -12.85 -7.36
N ALA A 177 -5.04 -13.06 -8.60
CA ALA A 177 -4.04 -14.06 -8.91
C ALA A 177 -2.69 -13.76 -8.23
N PRO A 178 -1.82 -14.76 -7.98
CA PRO A 178 -0.55 -14.57 -7.27
C PRO A 178 0.43 -13.54 -7.86
N ASN A 179 0.22 -13.11 -9.10
CA ASN A 179 1.01 -12.09 -9.78
C ASN A 179 0.26 -10.76 -10.03
N SER A 180 -1.00 -10.64 -9.62
CA SER A 180 -1.82 -9.42 -9.77
C SER A 180 -1.13 -8.19 -9.16
N PRO A 181 -1.32 -6.97 -9.72
CA PRO A 181 -0.93 -5.74 -9.04
C PRO A 181 -1.77 -5.46 -7.78
N VAL A 182 -3.02 -5.96 -7.74
CA VAL A 182 -3.96 -5.74 -6.63
C VAL A 182 -3.36 -6.27 -5.34
N TYR A 183 -3.31 -5.41 -4.32
CA TYR A 183 -2.71 -5.64 -3.01
C TYR A 183 -1.21 -5.97 -3.03
N ARG A 184 -0.54 -5.97 -4.19
CA ARG A 184 0.86 -6.42 -4.33
C ARG A 184 1.88 -5.29 -4.33
N GLU A 185 1.57 -4.18 -4.97
CA GLU A 185 2.41 -3.00 -4.99
C GLU A 185 2.07 -2.05 -3.84
N ALA A 186 3.08 -1.67 -3.07
CA ALA A 186 3.00 -0.67 -2.02
C ALA A 186 3.16 0.73 -2.62
N LEU A 187 2.04 1.39 -2.83
CA LEU A 187 1.90 2.69 -3.47
C LEU A 187 2.16 3.83 -2.48
N ALA A 188 2.42 5.03 -2.98
CA ALA A 188 2.68 6.21 -2.17
C ALA A 188 1.38 6.74 -1.52
N CYS A 189 1.53 7.32 -0.34
CA CYS A 189 0.45 8.09 0.30
C CYS A 189 0.31 9.48 -0.36
N PRO A 190 -0.87 10.12 -0.24
CA PRO A 190 -1.06 11.51 -0.66
C PRO A 190 -0.05 12.45 0.01
N LYS A 191 0.40 13.50 -0.69
CA LYS A 191 1.33 14.47 -0.10
C LYS A 191 0.66 15.27 1.01
N GLY A 192 1.20 15.18 2.23
CA GLY A 192 0.69 15.90 3.41
C GLY A 192 -0.05 15.03 4.43
N SER A 193 -0.04 13.70 4.24
CA SER A 193 -0.35 12.71 5.30
C SER A 193 0.81 12.55 6.29
#